data_AF-A0A2D5ZRX5-F1
#
_entry.id   AF-A0A2D5ZRX5-F1
#
_cell.length_a   1.000
_cell.length_b   1.000
_cell.length_c   1.000
_cell.angle_alpha   90.00
_cell.angle_beta   90.00
_cell.angle_gamma   90.00
#
_symmetry.space_group_name_H-M   'P 1'
#
loop_
_entity.id
_entity.type
_entity.pdbx_description
1 polymer ?
#
loop_
_entity_poly.entity_id
_entity_poly.type
_entity_poly.pdbx_seq_one_letter_code
_entity_poly.pdbx_strand_id
1 'polypeptide(L)'
;MNTMATRVALLTLAALPALASTPPVAVGPDAVVPDGTPLPAARAGADAICEEIGLCGAICPSPSTVFVGDFAYDTANERFAAIDVGSPAGIFWMDGGTCSIDQYATAAGPSQRGCAFDNETGVVYVAGWNDQTIHRLDSNFSILGSQVLGEAYAGLAIDERNRLLYAISIAGFDELIEYAINGDGSVTATERRWNVPWGGLSDGSASASLEYDDCSQTFMSVNQDAGTMEYFQLQANELVNIAYCPLPQGVPWGFGLDFTSVELKVADIASFYCDFPIESVEPEDAICGGDIGPDFVLSYRAMTQLFVGSGGGPASVLVRNLTDQSAEKVLWLSAPPNIVIPLGVATVFPPGSNWFYTGVGELPPFLAPGDYSGTINLGDTVGGTADASVPMSFTVVPKGLEP
;
A
#
# COMPACT_ATOMS: atom_id res chain seq x y z
N MET A 1 -44.58 -70.09 -38.52
CA MET A 1 -44.03 -69.06 -39.43
C MET A 1 -44.97 -67.87 -39.36
N ASN A 2 -44.67 -66.92 -38.48
CA ASN A 2 -45.37 -65.65 -38.36
C ASN A 2 -44.30 -64.59 -38.07
N THR A 3 -44.10 -63.72 -39.05
CA THR A 3 -43.19 -62.58 -39.06
C THR A 3 -43.82 -61.44 -38.27
N MET A 4 -43.27 -61.13 -37.09
CA MET A 4 -43.57 -59.89 -36.38
C MET A 4 -42.77 -58.74 -37.00
N ALA A 5 -43.51 -57.77 -37.53
CA ALA A 5 -43.00 -56.48 -37.99
C ALA A 5 -42.89 -55.51 -36.80
N THR A 6 -41.67 -55.16 -36.43
CA THR A 6 -41.41 -54.09 -35.46
C THR A 6 -41.35 -52.75 -36.19
N ARG A 7 -42.29 -51.85 -35.88
CA ARG A 7 -42.27 -50.46 -36.31
C ARG A 7 -41.24 -49.71 -35.46
N VAL A 8 -40.17 -49.23 -36.08
CA VAL A 8 -39.23 -48.27 -35.47
C VAL A 8 -39.74 -46.86 -35.79
N ALA A 9 -40.07 -46.11 -34.75
CA ALA A 9 -40.35 -44.67 -34.86
C ALA A 9 -39.03 -43.93 -35.08
N LEU A 10 -38.94 -43.21 -36.20
CA LEU A 10 -37.82 -42.35 -36.55
C LEU A 10 -37.97 -41.04 -35.76
N LEU A 11 -37.23 -40.91 -34.65
CA LEU A 11 -37.13 -39.65 -33.91
C LEU A 11 -36.00 -38.82 -34.55
N THR A 12 -36.36 -37.80 -35.31
CA THR A 12 -35.43 -36.81 -35.85
C THR A 12 -34.98 -35.90 -34.70
N LEU A 13 -33.83 -36.19 -34.09
CA LEU A 13 -33.12 -35.21 -33.26
C LEU A 13 -32.48 -34.19 -34.22
N ALA A 14 -32.95 -32.94 -34.16
CA ALA A 14 -32.20 -31.82 -34.73
C ALA A 14 -30.90 -31.67 -33.92
N ALA A 15 -29.77 -31.86 -34.59
CA ALA A 15 -28.47 -31.55 -34.02
C ALA A 15 -28.37 -30.03 -33.81
N LEU A 16 -28.38 -29.59 -32.55
CA LEU A 16 -27.86 -28.28 -32.20
C LEU A 16 -26.35 -28.28 -32.52
N PRO A 17 -25.79 -27.17 -33.06
CA PRO A 17 -24.34 -27.08 -33.23
C PRO A 17 -23.69 -27.27 -31.86
N ALA A 18 -22.68 -28.14 -31.79
CA ALA A 18 -21.86 -28.30 -30.62
C ALA A 18 -21.29 -26.92 -30.26
N LEU A 19 -21.68 -26.40 -29.10
CA LEU A 19 -20.95 -25.32 -28.46
C LEU A 19 -19.52 -25.81 -28.34
N ALA A 20 -18.57 -25.07 -28.92
CA ALA A 20 -17.16 -25.31 -28.72
C ALA A 20 -16.93 -25.34 -27.21
N SER A 21 -16.62 -26.51 -26.67
CA SER A 21 -16.20 -26.63 -25.28
C SER A 21 -14.96 -25.78 -25.13
N THR A 22 -15.06 -24.71 -24.35
CA THR A 22 -13.90 -24.05 -23.77
C THR A 22 -12.97 -25.14 -23.20
N PRO A 23 -11.67 -25.12 -23.52
CA PRO A 23 -10.74 -26.08 -22.94
C PRO A 23 -10.82 -25.93 -21.41
N PRO A 24 -10.79 -27.04 -20.66
CA PRO A 24 -10.79 -26.97 -19.20
C PRO A 24 -9.55 -26.18 -18.77
N VAL A 25 -9.76 -25.00 -18.22
CA VAL A 25 -8.74 -24.26 -17.48
C VAL A 25 -8.33 -25.16 -16.32
N ALA A 26 -7.04 -25.42 -16.19
CA ALA A 26 -6.49 -26.26 -15.14
C ALA A 26 -6.92 -25.72 -13.77
N VAL A 27 -7.48 -26.59 -12.95
CA VAL A 27 -7.96 -26.28 -11.60
C VAL A 27 -7.00 -26.94 -10.63
N GLY A 28 -6.15 -26.14 -9.97
CA GLY A 28 -5.37 -26.54 -8.80
C GLY A 28 -3.86 -26.27 -8.87
N PRO A 29 -3.21 -26.08 -7.71
CA PRO A 29 -1.81 -25.65 -7.57
C PRO A 29 -0.76 -26.67 -8.05
N ASP A 30 -1.17 -27.90 -8.39
CA ASP A 30 -0.26 -28.98 -8.82
C ASP A 30 -0.34 -29.30 -10.34
N ALA A 31 -0.97 -28.44 -11.14
CA ALA A 31 -1.08 -28.66 -12.57
C ALA A 31 0.26 -28.40 -13.29
N VAL A 32 0.93 -29.47 -13.72
CA VAL A 32 2.15 -29.40 -14.55
C VAL A 32 1.82 -28.79 -15.91
N VAL A 33 2.32 -27.57 -16.16
CA VAL A 33 2.24 -26.90 -17.46
C VAL A 33 3.12 -27.64 -18.47
N PRO A 34 2.61 -28.07 -19.65
CA PRO A 34 3.42 -28.74 -20.65
C PRO A 34 4.58 -27.87 -21.18
N ASP A 35 5.75 -28.49 -21.35
CA ASP A 35 6.92 -27.86 -21.97
C ASP A 35 6.55 -27.26 -23.33
N GLY A 36 6.87 -25.97 -23.51
CA GLY A 36 6.55 -25.21 -24.74
C GLY A 36 5.22 -24.45 -24.70
N THR A 37 4.49 -24.47 -23.58
CA THR A 37 3.37 -23.54 -23.39
C THR A 37 3.94 -22.11 -23.32
N PRO A 38 3.53 -21.20 -24.22
CA PRO A 38 4.02 -19.83 -24.17
C PRO A 38 3.61 -19.22 -22.83
N LEU A 39 4.60 -18.66 -22.11
CA LEU A 39 4.35 -17.86 -20.92
C LEU A 39 3.32 -16.78 -21.27
N PRO A 40 2.39 -16.44 -20.37
CA PRO A 40 1.52 -15.29 -20.56
C PRO A 40 2.39 -14.08 -20.89
N ALA A 41 2.07 -13.37 -21.98
CA ALA A 41 2.75 -12.12 -22.27
C ALA A 41 2.59 -11.18 -21.06
N ALA A 42 3.67 -10.51 -20.66
CA ALA A 42 3.62 -9.46 -19.65
C ALA A 42 2.49 -8.50 -20.01
N ARG A 43 1.53 -8.31 -19.10
CA ARG A 43 0.45 -7.33 -19.31
C ARG A 43 1.08 -5.94 -19.33
N ALA A 44 1.13 -5.32 -20.50
CA ALA A 44 1.40 -3.90 -20.61
C ALA A 44 0.23 -3.12 -20.00
N GLY A 45 0.51 -2.29 -18.99
CA GLY A 45 -0.45 -1.33 -18.45
C GLY A 45 -1.27 -1.79 -17.25
N ALA A 46 -0.67 -2.55 -16.32
CA ALA A 46 -1.18 -2.52 -14.95
C ALA A 46 -0.65 -1.24 -14.29
N ASP A 47 -1.33 -0.11 -14.51
CA ASP A 47 -1.11 1.07 -13.68
C ASP A 47 -1.41 0.67 -12.24
N ALA A 48 -0.44 0.76 -11.33
CA ALA A 48 -0.72 0.54 -9.92
C ALA A 48 -1.60 1.70 -9.46
N ILE A 49 -2.90 1.45 -9.41
CA ILE A 49 -3.87 2.42 -8.92
C ILE A 49 -3.70 2.47 -7.40
N CYS A 50 -3.25 3.61 -6.86
CA CYS A 50 -3.14 3.89 -5.42
C CYS A 50 -4.49 3.88 -4.66
N GLU A 51 -5.55 3.32 -5.26
CA GLU A 51 -6.88 3.25 -4.66
C GLU A 51 -6.91 2.33 -3.43
N GLU A 52 -5.91 1.46 -3.30
CA GLU A 52 -5.74 0.55 -2.17
C GLU A 52 -4.35 0.60 -1.52
N ILE A 53 -3.75 1.78 -1.30
CA ILE A 53 -3.07 1.95 0.01
C ILE A 53 -4.18 2.11 1.06
N GLY A 54 -5.02 1.09 1.14
CA GLY A 54 -5.87 0.82 2.26
C GLY A 54 -4.92 0.39 3.35
N LEU A 55 -4.55 1.31 4.21
CA LEU A 55 -4.15 0.94 5.56
C LEU A 55 -5.40 0.30 6.21
N CYS A 56 -5.62 -0.99 5.93
CA CYS A 56 -6.72 -1.78 6.47
C CYS A 56 -6.20 -2.49 7.71
N GLY A 57 -5.97 -1.74 8.79
CA GLY A 57 -5.46 -2.30 10.04
C GLY A 57 -4.78 -1.29 10.96
N ALA A 58 -4.56 -1.69 12.20
CA ALA A 58 -3.86 -0.89 13.19
C ALA A 58 -2.33 -1.02 13.05
N ILE A 59 -1.61 0.10 13.03
CA ILE A 59 -0.18 0.17 13.37
C ILE A 59 -0.12 0.72 14.80
N CYS A 60 0.25 -0.09 15.80
CA CYS A 60 0.27 0.36 17.20
C CYS A 60 1.67 0.28 17.82
N PRO A 61 2.29 1.43 18.11
CA PRO A 61 3.26 1.54 19.19
C PRO A 61 2.72 2.40 20.35
N SER A 62 2.82 1.89 21.58
CA SER A 62 3.09 2.69 22.80
C SER A 62 3.30 1.72 23.98
N PRO A 63 4.55 1.58 24.44
CA PRO A 63 5.07 2.50 25.44
C PRO A 63 5.92 3.58 24.77
N SER A 64 6.10 4.72 25.45
CA SER A 64 6.89 5.89 25.03
C SER A 64 8.39 5.64 24.78
N THR A 65 8.80 4.40 24.48
CA THR A 65 10.19 3.94 24.43
C THR A 65 10.52 3.12 23.18
N VAL A 66 9.53 2.65 22.41
CA VAL A 66 9.78 1.83 21.21
C VAL A 66 9.80 2.73 19.98
N PHE A 67 10.93 2.80 19.30
CA PHE A 67 11.07 3.49 18.01
C PHE A 67 11.21 2.41 16.95
N VAL A 68 10.15 2.10 16.20
CA VAL A 68 10.23 1.01 15.22
C VAL A 68 11.17 1.42 14.08
N GLY A 69 12.10 0.57 13.66
CA GLY A 69 13.02 0.91 12.56
C GLY A 69 12.55 0.36 11.23
N ASP A 70 12.12 -0.90 11.28
CA ASP A 70 11.70 -1.73 10.16
C ASP A 70 10.95 -2.95 10.71
N PHE A 71 10.26 -3.71 9.87
CA PHE A 71 9.62 -4.96 10.26
C PHE A 71 9.49 -5.94 9.09
N ALA A 72 9.28 -7.21 9.42
CA ALA A 72 8.98 -8.27 8.46
C ALA A 72 7.82 -9.12 8.97
N TYR A 73 7.04 -9.71 8.05
CA TYR A 73 5.83 -10.47 8.40
C TYR A 73 6.07 -11.98 8.43
N ASP A 74 5.76 -12.60 9.57
CA ASP A 74 5.70 -14.04 9.78
C ASP A 74 4.28 -14.51 9.45
N THR A 75 4.11 -14.94 8.20
CA THR A 75 2.82 -15.34 7.64
C THR A 75 2.23 -16.56 8.35
N ALA A 76 3.08 -17.48 8.80
CA ALA A 76 2.65 -18.72 9.45
C ALA A 76 2.07 -18.49 10.86
N ASN A 77 2.49 -17.40 11.53
CA ASN A 77 2.07 -17.08 12.89
C ASN A 77 1.33 -15.73 13.00
N GLU A 78 1.01 -15.11 11.86
CA GLU A 78 0.26 -13.85 11.75
C GLU A 78 0.80 -12.72 12.63
N ARG A 79 2.12 -12.52 12.61
CA ARG A 79 2.83 -11.56 13.47
C ARG A 79 3.98 -10.87 12.76
N PHE A 80 4.44 -9.76 13.31
CA PHE A 80 5.56 -8.98 12.79
C PHE A 80 6.80 -9.18 13.64
N ALA A 81 7.94 -9.45 13.01
CA ALA A 81 9.25 -9.18 13.61
C ALA A 81 9.53 -7.70 13.41
N ALA A 82 9.60 -6.92 14.49
CA ALA A 82 9.79 -5.48 14.40
C ALA A 82 11.06 -5.05 15.14
N ILE A 83 11.84 -4.18 14.50
CA ILE A 83 13.08 -3.64 15.06
C ILE A 83 12.75 -2.43 15.92
N ASP A 84 13.29 -2.38 17.13
CA ASP A 84 13.31 -1.20 17.99
C ASP A 84 14.68 -0.53 17.89
N VAL A 85 14.74 0.65 17.28
CA VAL A 85 15.95 1.49 17.21
C VAL A 85 16.09 2.44 18.39
N GLY A 86 15.15 2.42 19.34
CA GLY A 86 15.17 3.20 20.57
C GLY A 86 16.21 2.72 21.58
N SER A 87 16.08 3.11 22.85
CA SER A 87 16.89 2.55 23.95
C SER A 87 15.98 1.64 24.78
N PRO A 88 16.29 0.33 24.92
CA PRO A 88 17.62 -0.29 24.83
C PRO A 88 18.07 -0.80 23.44
N ALA A 89 17.26 -0.60 22.40
CA ALA A 89 17.40 -1.17 21.06
C ALA A 89 17.25 -2.69 21.04
N GLY A 90 16.55 -3.21 20.05
CA GLY A 90 16.30 -4.64 19.97
C GLY A 90 15.35 -5.01 18.86
N ILE A 91 14.73 -6.17 19.05
CA ILE A 91 13.76 -6.75 18.15
C ILE A 91 12.66 -7.41 18.98
N PHE A 92 11.43 -7.36 18.48
CA PHE A 92 10.29 -7.96 19.14
C PHE A 92 9.31 -8.60 18.17
N TRP A 93 8.56 -9.57 18.68
CA TRP A 93 7.38 -10.10 17.99
C TRP A 93 6.17 -9.26 18.38
N MET A 94 5.41 -8.82 17.38
CA MET A 94 4.16 -8.09 17.54
C MET A 94 3.03 -8.85 16.83
N ASP A 95 2.00 -9.25 17.56
CA ASP A 95 0.84 -9.91 16.99
C ASP A 95 0.15 -9.00 15.96
N GLY A 96 -0.17 -9.54 14.77
CA GLY A 96 -0.68 -8.74 13.65
C GLY A 96 -2.12 -8.26 13.86
N GLY A 97 -2.94 -9.00 14.61
CA GLY A 97 -4.34 -8.67 14.85
C GLY A 97 -4.58 -7.77 16.08
N THR A 98 -3.78 -7.93 17.13
CA THR A 98 -3.96 -7.31 18.45
C THR A 98 -2.86 -6.32 18.80
N CYS A 99 -1.74 -6.34 18.08
CA CYS A 99 -0.54 -5.55 18.35
C CYS A 99 0.09 -5.82 19.73
N SER A 100 -0.18 -6.97 20.34
CA SER A 100 0.52 -7.35 21.57
C SER A 100 1.99 -7.65 21.29
N ILE A 101 2.87 -7.18 22.16
CA ILE A 101 4.28 -7.56 22.14
C ILE A 101 4.44 -8.83 22.97
N ASP A 102 4.79 -9.92 22.32
CA ASP A 102 4.86 -11.24 22.96
C ASP A 102 6.27 -11.58 23.44
N GLN A 103 7.28 -11.07 22.75
CA GLN A 103 8.69 -11.34 23.02
C GLN A 103 9.54 -10.15 22.60
N TYR A 104 10.53 -9.79 23.42
CA TYR A 104 11.53 -8.75 23.11
C TYR A 104 12.93 -9.28 23.39
N ALA A 105 13.88 -8.95 22.52
CA ALA A 105 15.30 -9.27 22.71
C ALA A 105 16.18 -8.11 22.28
N THR A 106 17.22 -7.82 23.06
CA THR A 106 18.31 -6.94 22.64
C THR A 106 19.30 -7.75 21.80
N ALA A 107 18.90 -8.10 20.58
CA ALA A 107 19.76 -8.78 19.60
C ALA A 107 20.36 -7.74 18.63
N ALA A 108 21.52 -8.04 18.04
CA ALA A 108 22.18 -7.22 17.01
C ALA A 108 22.64 -5.79 17.41
N GLY A 109 22.30 -5.27 18.58
CA GLY A 109 22.80 -3.97 19.05
C GLY A 109 22.05 -2.76 18.45
N PRO A 110 22.54 -1.52 18.65
CA PRO A 110 21.81 -0.31 18.28
C PRO A 110 21.86 0.00 16.78
N SER A 111 20.81 0.69 16.28
CA SER A 111 20.73 1.24 14.91
C SER A 111 20.49 0.22 13.79
N GLN A 112 19.80 -0.88 14.12
CA GLN A 112 19.30 -1.83 13.13
C GLN A 112 18.15 -1.19 12.32
N ARG A 113 18.22 -1.20 11.00
CA ARG A 113 17.21 -0.56 10.13
C ARG A 113 16.74 -1.43 8.98
N GLY A 114 17.30 -2.61 8.82
CA GLY A 114 16.78 -3.62 7.91
C GLY A 114 16.24 -4.82 8.68
N CYS A 115 15.06 -5.29 8.33
CA CYS A 115 14.45 -6.50 8.87
C CYS A 115 13.81 -7.33 7.75
N ALA A 116 14.16 -8.60 7.67
CA ALA A 116 13.47 -9.55 6.79
C ALA A 116 13.24 -10.87 7.51
N PHE A 117 12.21 -11.60 7.14
CA PHE A 117 11.87 -12.90 7.71
C PHE A 117 11.75 -13.94 6.61
N ASP A 118 12.51 -15.03 6.73
CA ASP A 118 12.42 -16.18 5.85
C ASP A 118 11.36 -17.14 6.42
N ASN A 119 10.14 -17.13 5.86
CA ASN A 119 9.04 -17.96 6.32
C ASN A 119 9.29 -19.46 6.11
N GLU A 120 10.18 -19.85 5.19
CA GLU A 120 10.51 -21.26 4.96
C GLU A 120 11.41 -21.81 6.07
N THR A 121 12.34 -20.99 6.58
CA THR A 121 13.35 -21.44 7.56
C THR A 121 13.12 -20.92 8.98
N GLY A 122 12.28 -19.91 9.15
CA GLY A 122 12.04 -19.23 10.43
C GLY A 122 13.22 -18.35 10.88
N VAL A 123 14.13 -17.99 9.96
CA VAL A 123 15.27 -17.13 10.24
C VAL A 123 14.88 -15.68 10.07
N VAL A 124 15.20 -14.86 11.07
CA VAL A 124 15.07 -13.40 11.00
C VAL A 124 16.42 -12.82 10.61
N TYR A 125 16.44 -12.02 9.56
CA TYR A 125 17.59 -11.24 9.13
C TYR A 125 17.45 -9.81 9.65
N VAL A 126 18.50 -9.31 10.29
CA VAL A 126 18.54 -7.95 10.85
C VAL A 126 19.81 -7.27 10.37
N ALA A 127 19.69 -6.07 9.81
CA ALA A 127 20.82 -5.35 9.25
C ALA A 127 21.00 -3.96 9.86
N GLY A 128 22.27 -3.65 10.17
CA GLY A 128 22.63 -2.44 10.89
C GLY A 128 23.16 -1.36 9.98
N TRP A 129 22.66 -0.13 10.17
CA TRP A 129 23.18 1.02 9.46
C TRP A 129 24.63 1.31 9.89
N ASN A 130 24.87 1.40 11.21
CA ASN A 130 26.16 1.86 11.73
C ASN A 130 27.23 0.76 11.78
N ASP A 131 26.84 -0.48 12.07
CA ASP A 131 27.78 -1.60 12.19
C ASP A 131 27.97 -2.38 10.87
N GLN A 132 27.16 -2.06 9.84
CA GLN A 132 27.25 -2.61 8.50
C GLN A 132 27.22 -4.14 8.46
N THR A 133 26.51 -4.71 9.45
CA THR A 133 26.45 -6.15 9.71
C THR A 133 25.05 -6.66 9.44
N ILE A 134 24.96 -7.84 8.80
CA ILE A 134 23.73 -8.63 8.75
C ILE A 134 23.83 -9.73 9.81
N HIS A 135 22.89 -9.71 10.74
CA HIS A 135 22.67 -10.71 11.77
C HIS A 135 21.57 -11.67 11.33
N ARG A 136 21.75 -12.94 11.66
CA ARG A 136 20.72 -13.98 11.50
C ARG A 136 20.31 -14.42 12.88
N LEU A 137 19.01 -14.42 13.13
CA LEU A 137 18.42 -14.80 14.39
C LEU A 137 17.46 -15.96 14.18
N ASP A 138 17.32 -16.83 15.18
CA ASP A 138 16.20 -17.77 15.22
C ASP A 138 14.89 -17.07 15.61
N SER A 139 13.79 -17.84 15.64
CA SER A 139 12.48 -17.33 16.07
C SER A 139 12.44 -16.88 17.53
N ASN A 140 13.44 -17.21 18.34
CA ASN A 140 13.61 -16.72 19.71
C ASN A 140 14.57 -15.52 19.80
N PHE A 141 14.93 -14.93 18.66
CA PHE A 141 15.92 -13.85 18.52
C PHE A 141 17.33 -14.18 19.03
N SER A 142 17.70 -15.46 19.07
CA SER A 142 19.07 -15.89 19.37
C SER A 142 19.93 -15.81 18.11
N ILE A 143 21.14 -15.25 18.23
CA ILE A 143 22.04 -15.08 17.09
C ILE A 143 22.53 -16.45 16.58
N LEU A 144 22.19 -16.76 15.33
CA LEU A 144 22.69 -17.90 14.56
C LEU A 144 24.02 -17.60 13.86
N GLY A 145 24.27 -16.32 13.54
CA GLY A 145 25.53 -15.83 13.00
C GLY A 145 25.43 -14.39 12.52
N SER A 146 26.58 -13.79 12.20
CA SER A 146 26.68 -12.40 11.77
C SER A 146 27.73 -12.24 10.67
N GLN A 147 27.50 -11.33 9.72
CA GLN A 147 28.43 -11.04 8.62
C GLN A 147 28.57 -9.54 8.41
N VAL A 148 29.80 -9.03 8.50
CA VAL A 148 30.12 -7.64 8.13
C VAL A 148 30.27 -7.58 6.61
N LEU A 149 29.43 -6.79 5.96
CA LEU A 149 29.38 -6.69 4.50
C LEU A 149 29.70 -5.29 3.98
N GLY A 150 29.78 -4.30 4.88
CA GLY A 150 30.32 -2.97 4.57
C GLY A 150 29.32 -1.96 4.05
N GLU A 151 28.02 -2.23 4.13
CA GLU A 151 26.96 -1.35 3.64
C GLU A 151 26.18 -0.72 4.80
N ALA A 152 25.74 0.53 4.60
CA ALA A 152 24.80 1.21 5.49
C ALA A 152 23.36 0.80 5.14
N TYR A 153 22.82 -0.20 5.81
CA TYR A 153 21.51 -0.75 5.48
C TYR A 153 20.34 0.09 6.02
N ALA A 154 19.30 0.25 5.20
CA ALA A 154 18.05 0.93 5.57
C ALA A 154 16.78 0.08 5.38
N GLY A 155 16.91 -1.13 4.84
CA GLY A 155 15.83 -2.08 4.64
C GLY A 155 16.37 -3.42 4.14
N LEU A 156 15.67 -4.50 4.43
CA LEU A 156 15.94 -5.85 3.91
C LEU A 156 14.64 -6.49 3.42
N ALA A 157 14.69 -7.24 2.32
CA ALA A 157 13.58 -8.07 1.86
C ALA A 157 14.07 -9.43 1.40
N ILE A 158 13.25 -10.47 1.46
CA ILE A 158 13.61 -11.83 1.04
C ILE A 158 12.76 -12.27 -0.15
N ASP A 159 13.41 -12.89 -1.12
CA ASP A 159 12.77 -13.74 -2.12
C ASP A 159 13.02 -15.19 -1.71
N GLU A 160 12.01 -15.78 -1.08
CA GLU A 160 12.12 -17.10 -0.46
C GLU A 160 12.33 -18.17 -1.54
N ARG A 161 11.57 -18.04 -2.65
CA ARG A 161 11.57 -18.97 -3.78
C ARG A 161 12.93 -19.08 -4.46
N ASN A 162 13.62 -17.95 -4.63
CA ASN A 162 14.92 -17.90 -5.30
C ASN A 162 16.09 -17.91 -4.30
N ARG A 163 15.82 -17.94 -2.99
CA ARG A 163 16.82 -17.90 -1.92
C ARG A 163 17.70 -16.66 -2.03
N LEU A 164 17.07 -15.50 -2.22
CA LEU A 164 17.75 -14.21 -2.31
C LEU A 164 17.38 -13.32 -1.13
N LEU A 165 18.37 -12.57 -0.65
CA LEU A 165 18.16 -11.45 0.26
C LEU A 165 18.47 -10.17 -0.51
N TYR A 166 17.50 -9.29 -0.58
CA TYR A 166 17.67 -7.94 -1.08
C TYR A 166 17.90 -6.99 0.09
N ALA A 167 18.76 -6.01 -0.13
CA ALA A 167 18.99 -4.94 0.82
C ALA A 167 18.96 -3.60 0.09
N ILE A 168 18.47 -2.57 0.77
CA ILE A 168 18.60 -1.19 0.31
C ILE A 168 19.64 -0.49 1.18
N SER A 169 20.67 0.07 0.54
CA SER A 169 21.74 0.81 1.21
C SER A 169 21.53 2.31 1.06
N ILE A 170 22.01 3.10 2.02
CA ILE A 170 21.87 4.58 2.05
C ILE A 170 23.23 5.29 2.20
N ALA A 171 24.35 4.62 1.86
CA ALA A 171 25.69 5.20 1.92
C ALA A 171 26.01 6.01 0.64
N GLY A 172 25.26 7.09 0.39
CA GLY A 172 25.46 7.97 -0.77
C GLY A 172 24.22 8.06 -1.64
N PHE A 173 24.20 7.33 -2.75
CA PHE A 173 22.96 7.09 -3.50
C PHE A 173 22.35 5.78 -3.03
N ASP A 174 21.02 5.75 -2.94
CA ASP A 174 20.30 4.55 -2.56
C ASP A 174 20.51 3.45 -3.61
N GLU A 175 21.01 2.30 -3.16
CA GLU A 175 21.23 1.13 -4.01
C GLU A 175 20.40 -0.06 -3.50
N LEU A 176 19.70 -0.74 -4.41
CA LEU A 176 19.21 -2.09 -4.19
C LEU A 176 20.37 -3.06 -4.46
N ILE A 177 20.68 -3.91 -3.48
CA ILE A 177 21.78 -4.87 -3.52
C ILE A 177 21.20 -6.28 -3.37
N GLU A 178 21.67 -7.21 -4.19
CA GLU A 178 21.26 -8.61 -4.12
C GLU A 178 22.34 -9.48 -3.46
N TYR A 179 21.89 -10.34 -2.56
CA TYR A 179 22.68 -11.39 -1.93
C TYR A 179 22.02 -12.76 -2.16
N ALA A 180 22.85 -13.79 -2.39
CA ALA A 180 22.41 -15.16 -2.37
C ALA A 180 22.40 -15.70 -0.93
N ILE A 181 21.32 -16.38 -0.53
CA ILE A 181 21.20 -17.06 0.76
C ILE A 181 21.71 -18.50 0.61
N ASN A 182 22.82 -18.80 1.28
CA ASN A 182 23.44 -20.11 1.34
C ASN A 182 22.58 -21.12 2.14
N GLY A 183 22.92 -22.41 2.01
CA GLY A 183 22.18 -23.48 2.69
C GLY A 183 22.22 -23.46 4.22
N ASP A 184 23.17 -22.73 4.81
CA ASP A 184 23.24 -22.48 6.26
C ASP A 184 22.58 -21.15 6.67
N GLY A 185 21.92 -20.48 5.73
CA GLY A 185 21.30 -19.17 5.87
C GLY A 185 22.27 -17.99 5.72
N SER A 186 23.58 -18.21 5.53
CA SER A 186 24.55 -17.12 5.40
C SER A 186 24.37 -16.45 4.05
N VAL A 187 24.79 -15.20 3.92
CA VAL A 187 24.59 -14.44 2.68
C VAL A 187 25.90 -14.20 1.94
N THR A 188 25.84 -14.13 0.62
CA THR A 188 27.00 -13.82 -0.22
C THR A 188 26.58 -12.86 -1.32
N ALA A 189 27.32 -11.76 -1.51
CA ALA A 189 26.98 -10.76 -2.53
C ALA A 189 26.98 -11.40 -3.93
N THR A 190 25.95 -11.12 -4.72
CA THR A 190 25.88 -11.58 -6.13
C THR A 190 26.57 -10.61 -7.10
N GLU A 191 27.11 -9.51 -6.57
CA GLU A 191 27.65 -8.36 -7.30
C GLU A 191 26.60 -7.54 -8.07
N ARG A 192 25.33 -7.95 -8.04
CA ARG A 192 24.23 -7.21 -8.68
C ARG A 192 23.76 -6.09 -7.77
N ARG A 193 23.73 -4.89 -8.36
CA ARG A 193 23.33 -3.65 -7.71
C ARG A 193 22.57 -2.78 -8.69
N TRP A 194 21.61 -2.02 -8.18
CA TRP A 194 20.83 -1.07 -8.96
C TRP A 194 20.67 0.21 -8.17
N ASN A 195 20.86 1.34 -8.84
CA ASN A 195 20.43 2.62 -8.28
C ASN A 195 18.91 2.58 -8.10
N VAL A 196 18.41 3.03 -6.96
CA VAL A 196 16.97 3.09 -6.70
C VAL A 196 16.39 4.27 -7.47
N PRO A 197 15.47 4.04 -8.42
CA PRO A 197 14.92 5.10 -9.26
C PRO A 197 13.79 5.80 -8.53
N TRP A 198 14.08 6.65 -7.55
CA TRP A 198 13.02 7.38 -6.84
C TRP A 198 12.14 8.20 -7.81
N GLY A 199 10.82 8.13 -7.63
CA GLY A 199 9.81 8.75 -8.47
C GLY A 199 9.66 10.26 -8.26
N GLY A 200 10.50 10.90 -7.42
CA GLY A 200 10.35 12.30 -7.02
C GLY A 200 11.57 12.93 -6.34
N LEU A 201 11.32 13.95 -5.50
CA LEU A 201 12.34 14.69 -4.72
C LEU A 201 12.99 13.78 -3.67
N SER A 202 14.07 13.10 -4.04
CA SER A 202 15.01 12.49 -3.10
C SER A 202 16.40 13.06 -3.38
N ASP A 203 17.15 13.34 -2.33
CA ASP A 203 18.57 13.70 -2.47
C ASP A 203 19.49 12.48 -2.66
N GLY A 204 18.90 11.29 -2.67
CA GLY A 204 19.56 10.01 -2.87
C GLY A 204 19.86 9.25 -1.58
N SER A 205 19.49 9.74 -0.39
CA SER A 205 19.66 9.04 0.89
C SER A 205 18.36 8.95 1.68
N ALA A 206 17.29 8.48 1.02
CA ALA A 206 15.92 8.62 1.52
C ALA A 206 15.23 7.30 1.85
N SER A 207 15.84 6.15 1.53
CA SER A 207 15.18 4.86 1.77
C SER A 207 14.94 4.59 3.25
N ALA A 208 13.76 4.06 3.56
CA ALA A 208 13.52 3.29 4.76
C ALA A 208 12.63 2.09 4.47
N SER A 209 12.96 0.96 5.10
CA SER A 209 12.31 -0.33 4.87
C SER A 209 12.45 -0.81 3.42
N LEU A 210 12.33 -2.12 3.26
CA LEU A 210 12.26 -2.75 1.94
C LEU A 210 11.39 -4.00 2.11
N GLU A 211 10.41 -4.18 1.25
CA GLU A 211 9.63 -5.40 1.18
C GLU A 211 9.64 -5.91 -0.26
N TYR A 212 9.49 -7.21 -0.45
CA TYR A 212 9.46 -7.83 -1.77
C TYR A 212 8.27 -8.77 -1.88
N ASP A 213 7.41 -8.53 -2.86
CA ASP A 213 6.33 -9.44 -3.21
C ASP A 213 6.82 -10.45 -4.26
N ASP A 214 7.03 -11.70 -3.84
CA ASP A 214 7.38 -12.83 -4.69
C ASP A 214 6.37 -13.06 -5.84
N CYS A 215 5.10 -12.68 -5.66
CA CYS A 215 4.06 -12.94 -6.66
C CYS A 215 4.15 -11.96 -7.83
N SER A 216 4.28 -10.67 -7.55
CA SER A 216 4.40 -9.62 -8.56
C SER A 216 5.85 -9.26 -8.93
N GLN A 217 6.83 -9.82 -8.20
CA GLN A 217 8.24 -9.46 -8.26
C GLN A 217 8.47 -7.96 -8.05
N THR A 218 7.71 -7.38 -7.12
CA THR A 218 7.70 -5.94 -6.85
C THR A 218 8.35 -5.66 -5.51
N PHE A 219 9.29 -4.71 -5.53
CA PHE A 219 9.85 -4.12 -4.33
C PHE A 219 8.97 -2.96 -3.87
N MET A 220 8.84 -2.81 -2.56
CA MET A 220 8.17 -1.68 -1.92
C MET A 220 9.16 -1.04 -0.96
N SER A 221 9.33 0.27 -1.02
CA SER A 221 10.19 1.00 -0.07
C SER A 221 9.62 2.38 0.21
N VAL A 222 9.88 2.89 1.41
CA VAL A 222 9.51 4.26 1.77
C VAL A 222 10.62 5.21 1.32
N ASN A 223 10.22 6.24 0.57
CA ASN A 223 11.05 7.41 0.31
C ASN A 223 10.73 8.48 1.37
N GLN A 224 11.63 8.62 2.34
CA GLN A 224 11.46 9.53 3.47
C GLN A 224 11.46 11.01 3.07
N ASP A 225 12.24 11.38 2.05
CA ASP A 225 12.34 12.76 1.57
C ASP A 225 11.05 13.22 0.89
N ALA A 226 10.49 12.34 0.06
CA ALA A 226 9.27 12.62 -0.68
C ALA A 226 8.00 12.34 0.14
N GLY A 227 8.11 11.60 1.25
CA GLY A 227 6.96 11.14 2.03
C GLY A 227 6.06 10.23 1.18
N THR A 228 6.65 9.31 0.43
CA THR A 228 5.95 8.39 -0.48
C THR A 228 6.31 6.93 -0.18
N MET A 229 5.35 6.04 -0.41
CA MET A 229 5.62 4.62 -0.65
C MET A 229 5.88 4.45 -2.14
N GLU A 230 6.98 3.83 -2.51
CA GLU A 230 7.39 3.63 -3.90
C GLU A 230 7.52 2.16 -4.25
N TYR A 231 7.20 1.84 -5.50
CA TYR A 231 7.11 0.48 -6.01
C TYR A 231 8.09 0.32 -7.17
N PHE A 232 8.90 -0.73 -7.11
CA PHE A 232 9.92 -1.00 -8.12
C PHE A 232 9.80 -2.41 -8.68
N GLN A 233 10.23 -2.60 -9.91
CA GLN A 233 10.37 -3.92 -10.51
C GLN A 233 11.70 -4.02 -11.26
N LEU A 234 12.28 -5.22 -11.25
CA LEU A 234 13.43 -5.54 -12.09
C LEU A 234 12.94 -5.90 -13.50
N GLN A 235 13.17 -5.00 -14.46
CA GLN A 235 12.82 -5.19 -15.87
C GLN A 235 14.09 -5.21 -16.71
N ALA A 236 14.35 -6.33 -17.40
CA ALA A 236 15.55 -6.50 -18.24
C ALA A 236 16.87 -6.15 -17.51
N ASN A 237 16.96 -6.47 -16.22
CA ASN A 237 18.09 -6.15 -15.32
C ASN A 237 18.27 -4.66 -14.99
N GLU A 238 17.26 -3.84 -15.23
CA GLU A 238 17.16 -2.48 -14.71
C GLU A 238 16.09 -2.44 -13.61
N LEU A 239 16.35 -1.71 -12.53
CA LEU A 239 15.33 -1.42 -11.54
C LEU A 239 14.53 -0.23 -12.03
N VAL A 240 13.21 -0.38 -12.14
CA VAL A 240 12.30 0.63 -12.69
C VAL A 240 11.26 0.97 -11.63
N ASN A 241 11.04 2.27 -11.41
CA ASN A 241 9.90 2.75 -10.63
C ASN A 241 8.63 2.54 -11.43
N ILE A 242 7.72 1.74 -10.92
CA ILE A 242 6.46 1.44 -11.60
C ILE A 242 5.29 2.22 -11.00
N ALA A 243 5.43 2.71 -9.77
CA ALA A 243 4.42 3.51 -9.09
C ALA A 243 4.97 4.17 -7.84
N TYR A 244 4.27 5.20 -7.39
CA TYR A 244 4.43 5.75 -6.05
C TYR A 244 3.09 6.23 -5.52
N CYS A 245 2.95 6.28 -4.21
CA CYS A 245 1.79 6.81 -3.54
C CYS A 245 2.22 7.66 -2.35
N PRO A 246 1.65 8.86 -2.14
CA PRO A 246 1.92 9.66 -0.95
C PRO A 246 1.57 8.90 0.33
N LEU A 247 2.44 8.99 1.33
CA LEU A 247 2.13 8.53 2.68
C LEU A 247 1.08 9.45 3.34
N PRO A 248 0.20 8.91 4.19
CA PRO A 248 -0.72 9.73 4.97
C PRO A 248 0.03 10.76 5.82
N GLN A 249 -0.50 11.99 5.93
CA GLN A 249 0.06 12.98 6.85
C GLN A 249 0.00 12.47 8.28
N GLY A 250 1.12 12.55 9.00
CA GLY A 250 1.25 12.07 10.38
C GLY A 250 1.90 10.69 10.52
N VAL A 251 2.36 10.07 9.43
CA VAL A 251 3.34 8.97 9.49
C VAL A 251 4.74 9.60 9.40
N PRO A 252 5.43 9.89 10.52
CA PRO A 252 6.75 10.52 10.48
C PRO A 252 7.82 9.54 9.99
N TRP A 253 8.84 10.09 9.32
CA TRP A 253 10.22 9.58 9.11
C TRP A 253 10.43 8.06 9.27
N GLY A 254 10.31 7.34 8.14
CA GLY A 254 10.44 5.88 8.06
C GLY A 254 9.26 5.17 8.70
N PHE A 255 9.26 3.85 8.77
CA PHE A 255 8.44 3.16 9.78
C PHE A 255 9.01 3.35 11.20
N GLY A 256 9.55 4.54 11.45
CA GLY A 256 9.95 5.14 12.71
C GLY A 256 8.87 6.04 13.25
N LEU A 257 8.02 5.46 14.08
CA LEU A 257 6.97 6.13 14.85
C LEU A 257 7.62 7.05 15.90
N ASP A 258 8.16 8.18 15.46
CA ASP A 258 8.78 9.19 16.31
C ASP A 258 7.76 10.26 16.72
N PHE A 259 7.31 10.15 17.97
CA PHE A 259 6.52 11.06 18.80
C PHE A 259 5.15 11.58 18.30
N THR A 260 4.20 11.58 19.25
CA THR A 260 2.76 11.90 19.20
C THR A 260 1.86 10.90 18.46
N SER A 261 1.42 9.90 19.21
CA SER A 261 0.20 9.09 19.05
C SER A 261 -0.50 9.15 17.69
N VAL A 262 -0.36 8.08 16.91
CA VAL A 262 -1.22 7.80 15.77
C VAL A 262 -2.26 6.77 16.23
N GLU A 263 -3.50 7.20 16.47
CA GLU A 263 -4.63 6.30 16.76
C GLU A 263 -5.36 5.97 15.45
N LEU A 264 -5.31 4.70 15.04
CA LEU A 264 -5.99 4.19 13.83
C LEU A 264 -6.97 3.08 14.23
N LYS A 265 -8.20 3.11 13.68
CA LYS A 265 -9.28 2.15 14.00
C LYS A 265 -9.72 1.36 12.76
N VAL A 266 -10.19 0.13 13.03
CA VAL A 266 -10.00 -1.16 12.32
C VAL A 266 -11.02 -1.52 11.21
N ALA A 267 -10.59 -2.33 10.23
CA ALA A 267 -11.35 -3.47 9.62
C ALA A 267 -10.43 -4.50 8.91
N ASP A 268 -10.70 -5.79 9.16
CA ASP A 268 -10.22 -7.10 8.61
C ASP A 268 -8.82 -7.28 7.97
N ILE A 269 -7.98 -8.08 8.65
CA ILE A 269 -6.70 -8.64 8.20
C ILE A 269 -6.95 -10.08 7.74
N ALA A 270 -7.17 -10.27 6.43
CA ALA A 270 -7.22 -11.59 5.80
C ALA A 270 -6.93 -11.59 4.29
N SER A 271 -6.22 -10.60 3.73
CA SER A 271 -6.05 -10.48 2.27
C SER A 271 -4.62 -10.29 1.75
N PHE A 272 -3.59 -10.46 2.57
CA PHE A 272 -2.20 -10.51 2.06
C PHE A 272 -1.77 -11.93 1.63
N TYR A 273 -2.62 -12.93 1.81
CA TYR A 273 -2.40 -14.30 1.34
C TYR A 273 -3.01 -14.49 -0.05
N CYS A 274 -2.15 -14.82 -1.02
CA CYS A 274 -2.42 -15.52 -2.28
C CYS A 274 -3.89 -15.58 -2.73
N ASP A 275 -4.35 -14.49 -3.33
CA ASP A 275 -5.14 -14.42 -4.56
C ASP A 275 -5.53 -12.95 -4.61
N PHE A 276 -5.07 -12.21 -5.62
CA PHE A 276 -5.99 -11.24 -6.18
C PHE A 276 -6.93 -12.08 -7.04
N PRO A 277 -8.11 -12.53 -6.57
CA PRO A 277 -9.19 -12.47 -7.50
C PRO A 277 -9.30 -10.96 -7.74
N ILE A 278 -8.92 -10.54 -8.94
CA ILE A 278 -9.74 -9.52 -9.58
C ILE A 278 -11.13 -10.18 -9.60
N GLU A 279 -11.89 -10.06 -8.50
CA GLU A 279 -13.33 -10.09 -8.58
C GLU A 279 -13.60 -9.06 -9.64
N SER A 280 -14.15 -9.53 -10.74
CA SER A 280 -14.57 -8.70 -11.85
C SER A 280 -15.21 -7.46 -11.25
N VAL A 281 -14.54 -6.31 -11.42
CA VAL A 281 -15.23 -5.05 -11.41
C VAL A 281 -16.31 -5.23 -12.46
N GLU A 282 -17.57 -5.28 -12.02
CA GLU A 282 -18.72 -5.32 -12.91
C GLU A 282 -18.47 -4.29 -14.02
N PRO A 283 -18.59 -4.66 -15.30
CA PRO A 283 -18.32 -3.78 -16.41
C PRO A 283 -19.45 -2.75 -16.49
N GLU A 284 -19.40 -1.74 -15.64
CA GLU A 284 -20.33 -0.63 -15.67
C GLU A 284 -19.56 0.59 -16.16
N ASP A 285 -19.58 0.68 -17.50
CA ASP A 285 -19.36 1.87 -18.32
C ASP A 285 -17.91 2.29 -18.64
N ALA A 286 -17.16 1.36 -19.21
CA ALA A 286 -16.43 1.71 -20.43
C ALA A 286 -17.42 1.94 -21.59
N ILE A 287 -18.08 3.10 -21.60
CA ILE A 287 -18.74 3.59 -22.82
C ILE A 287 -17.65 4.08 -23.77
N CYS A 288 -17.10 3.16 -24.57
CA CYS A 288 -16.54 3.56 -25.85
C CYS A 288 -17.70 3.97 -26.77
N GLY A 289 -18.03 5.25 -26.76
CA GLY A 289 -18.89 5.86 -27.78
C GLY A 289 -20.02 6.72 -27.21
N GLY A 290 -19.77 8.03 -27.15
CA GLY A 290 -20.78 8.99 -27.56
C GLY A 290 -21.78 9.49 -26.54
N ASP A 291 -21.40 9.69 -25.28
CA ASP A 291 -22.03 10.68 -24.41
C ASP A 291 -20.95 11.28 -23.49
N ILE A 292 -20.95 12.61 -23.37
CA ILE A 292 -19.93 13.38 -22.65
C ILE A 292 -20.08 13.06 -21.15
N GLY A 293 -19.20 12.22 -20.61
CA GLY A 293 -19.08 12.03 -19.15
C GLY A 293 -18.73 13.35 -18.46
N PRO A 294 -19.00 13.49 -17.15
CA PRO A 294 -18.68 14.74 -16.45
C PRO A 294 -17.17 15.00 -16.49
N ASP A 295 -16.78 16.25 -16.76
CA ASP A 295 -15.37 16.66 -16.80
C ASP A 295 -14.63 16.41 -15.47
N PHE A 296 -15.38 16.41 -14.35
CA PHE A 296 -14.86 16.17 -13.02
C PHE A 296 -15.70 15.15 -12.24
N VAL A 297 -15.02 14.31 -11.47
CA VAL A 297 -15.64 13.43 -10.47
C VAL A 297 -15.01 13.68 -9.12
N LEU A 298 -15.85 13.79 -8.08
CA LEU A 298 -15.40 13.93 -6.69
C LEU A 298 -15.69 12.66 -5.90
N SER A 299 -14.75 12.27 -5.06
CA SER A 299 -14.95 11.29 -4.01
C SER A 299 -14.44 11.84 -2.69
N TYR A 300 -15.22 11.67 -1.63
CA TYR A 300 -14.87 12.16 -0.30
C TYR A 300 -14.46 11.00 0.61
N ARG A 301 -13.34 11.18 1.31
CA ARG A 301 -12.92 10.28 2.40
C ARG A 301 -12.70 11.12 3.66
N ALA A 302 -13.46 10.80 4.72
CA ALA A 302 -13.30 11.47 6.00
C ALA A 302 -11.97 11.06 6.64
N MET A 303 -11.05 12.00 6.85
CA MET A 303 -9.87 11.77 7.71
C MET A 303 -10.24 11.99 9.18
N THR A 304 -11.07 12.99 9.45
CA THR A 304 -11.76 13.19 10.73
C THR A 304 -13.16 13.70 10.43
N GLN A 305 -14.18 13.27 11.18
CA GLN A 305 -15.53 13.85 11.10
C GLN A 305 -15.71 15.00 12.11
N LEU A 306 -14.62 15.45 12.75
CA LEU A 306 -14.64 16.32 13.93
C LEU A 306 -14.02 17.68 13.62
N PHE A 307 -14.80 18.74 13.82
CA PHE A 307 -14.36 20.13 13.75
C PHE A 307 -14.26 20.70 15.16
N VAL A 308 -13.08 21.16 15.59
CA VAL A 308 -12.86 21.65 16.96
C VAL A 308 -12.81 23.18 17.01
N GLY A 309 -13.81 23.79 17.65
CA GLY A 309 -13.88 25.23 17.85
C GLY A 309 -14.02 26.00 16.53
N SER A 310 -13.14 26.98 16.32
CA SER A 310 -13.08 27.74 15.06
C SER A 310 -12.18 27.08 14.01
N GLY A 311 -11.46 25.98 14.30
CA GLY A 311 -10.52 25.37 13.35
C GLY A 311 -11.09 24.14 12.63
N GLY A 312 -10.77 24.00 11.35
CA GLY A 312 -11.11 22.85 10.52
C GLY A 312 -10.43 21.54 10.88
N GLY A 313 -11.18 20.44 10.93
CA GLY A 313 -10.62 19.09 10.81
C GLY A 313 -10.26 18.79 9.34
N PRO A 314 -9.23 17.98 9.06
CA PRO A 314 -8.85 17.66 7.69
C PRO A 314 -9.95 16.81 7.03
N ALA A 315 -10.35 17.21 5.83
CA ALA A 315 -11.09 16.37 4.89
C ALA A 315 -10.17 16.05 3.71
N SER A 316 -10.14 14.78 3.29
CA SER A 316 -9.47 14.37 2.06
C SER A 316 -10.50 14.22 0.96
N VAL A 317 -10.28 14.93 -0.15
CA VAL A 317 -11.14 14.89 -1.33
C VAL A 317 -10.31 14.38 -2.49
N LEU A 318 -10.72 13.28 -3.11
CA LEU A 318 -10.18 12.82 -4.37
C LEU A 318 -10.91 13.54 -5.50
N VAL A 319 -10.15 14.24 -6.33
CA VAL A 319 -10.64 14.89 -7.54
C VAL A 319 -10.10 14.13 -8.74
N ARG A 320 -10.99 13.61 -9.59
CA ARG A 320 -10.62 13.08 -10.90
C ARG A 320 -10.95 14.11 -11.96
N ASN A 321 -9.93 14.67 -12.60
CA ASN A 321 -10.07 15.51 -13.77
C ASN A 321 -10.01 14.61 -15.00
N LEU A 322 -11.16 14.41 -15.66
CA LEU A 322 -11.30 13.53 -16.82
C LEU A 322 -11.04 14.27 -18.15
N THR A 323 -10.68 15.56 -18.08
CA THR A 323 -10.27 16.34 -19.25
C THR A 323 -8.80 16.12 -19.58
N ASP A 324 -8.39 16.51 -20.79
CA ASP A 324 -7.00 16.48 -21.25
C ASP A 324 -6.20 17.73 -20.85
N GLN A 325 -6.80 18.62 -20.05
CA GLN A 325 -6.22 19.91 -19.66
C GLN A 325 -6.27 20.13 -18.15
N SER A 326 -5.29 20.87 -17.64
CA SER A 326 -5.35 21.34 -16.26
C SER A 326 -6.48 22.35 -16.10
N ALA A 327 -7.19 22.29 -14.99
CA ALA A 327 -8.26 23.24 -14.68
C ALA A 327 -8.06 23.85 -13.29
N GLU A 328 -8.25 25.16 -13.18
CA GLU A 328 -8.25 25.85 -11.90
C GLU A 328 -9.66 25.81 -11.30
N LYS A 329 -9.82 25.18 -10.12
CA LYS A 329 -11.11 25.00 -9.44
C LYS A 329 -10.98 25.28 -7.94
N VAL A 330 -12.11 25.51 -7.28
CA VAL A 330 -12.20 25.76 -5.84
C VAL A 330 -13.08 24.69 -5.19
N LEU A 331 -12.65 24.21 -4.01
CA LEU A 331 -13.44 23.32 -3.16
C LEU A 331 -14.18 24.12 -2.08
N TRP A 332 -15.46 23.84 -1.87
CA TRP A 332 -16.23 24.41 -0.75
C TRP A 332 -17.26 23.44 -0.17
N LEU A 333 -17.52 23.58 1.12
CA LEU A 333 -18.58 22.90 1.84
C LEU A 333 -19.85 23.75 1.82
N SER A 334 -20.97 23.14 1.41
CA SER A 334 -22.32 23.70 1.56
C SER A 334 -23.09 22.93 2.62
N ALA A 335 -23.68 23.60 3.61
CA ALA A 335 -24.53 22.95 4.62
C ALA A 335 -25.77 23.80 4.97
N PRO A 336 -26.91 23.20 5.34
CA PRO A 336 -28.10 23.94 5.75
C PRO A 336 -27.88 24.77 7.03
N PRO A 337 -28.58 25.91 7.20
CA PRO A 337 -29.56 26.46 6.27
C PRO A 337 -28.96 27.24 5.10
N ASN A 338 -27.73 27.77 5.19
CA ASN A 338 -27.05 28.56 4.14
C ASN A 338 -25.55 28.73 4.46
N ILE A 339 -24.89 27.68 4.94
CA ILE A 339 -23.46 27.70 5.26
C ILE A 339 -22.70 27.40 3.97
N VAL A 340 -21.77 28.28 3.61
CA VAL A 340 -20.80 28.07 2.54
C VAL A 340 -19.42 28.34 3.10
N ILE A 341 -18.57 27.32 3.13
CA ILE A 341 -17.24 27.39 3.72
C ILE A 341 -16.20 27.02 2.65
N PRO A 342 -15.28 27.94 2.28
CA PRO A 342 -14.18 27.58 1.40
C PRO A 342 -13.26 26.57 2.09
N LEU A 343 -12.96 25.49 1.39
CA LEU A 343 -12.13 24.39 1.87
C LEU A 343 -10.67 24.51 1.37
N GLY A 344 -10.42 25.42 0.44
CA GLY A 344 -9.10 25.71 -0.11
C GLY A 344 -9.14 26.97 -0.98
N VAL A 345 -7.95 27.42 -1.39
CA VAL A 345 -7.82 28.38 -2.48
C VAL A 345 -8.05 27.71 -3.82
N ALA A 346 -8.24 28.51 -4.87
CA ALA A 346 -8.22 28.02 -6.24
C ALA A 346 -6.95 27.17 -6.46
N THR A 347 -7.16 25.94 -6.91
CA THR A 347 -6.12 24.92 -7.08
C THR A 347 -6.17 24.44 -8.52
N VAL A 348 -5.00 24.30 -9.13
CA VAL A 348 -4.88 23.74 -10.48
C VAL A 348 -4.89 22.22 -10.39
N PHE A 349 -5.91 21.60 -10.98
CA PHE A 349 -6.08 20.15 -11.07
C PHE A 349 -5.57 19.67 -12.43
N PRO A 350 -4.38 19.03 -12.51
CA PRO A 350 -3.92 18.41 -13.75
C PRO A 350 -4.83 17.23 -14.15
N PRO A 351 -4.77 16.76 -15.40
CA PRO A 351 -5.46 15.53 -15.83
C PRO A 351 -5.18 14.34 -14.90
N GLY A 352 -6.19 13.53 -14.63
CA GLY A 352 -6.09 12.35 -13.76
C GLY A 352 -6.57 12.57 -12.33
N SER A 353 -6.11 11.70 -11.43
CA SER A 353 -6.57 11.61 -10.04
C SER A 353 -5.65 12.37 -9.08
N ASN A 354 -6.21 13.29 -8.31
CA ASN A 354 -5.46 14.14 -7.38
C ASN A 354 -6.14 14.16 -6.01
N TRP A 355 -5.38 13.86 -4.96
CA TRP A 355 -5.84 14.01 -3.57
C TRP A 355 -5.63 15.44 -3.09
N PHE A 356 -6.68 16.02 -2.52
CA PHE A 356 -6.64 17.35 -1.92
C PHE A 356 -6.99 17.28 -0.44
N TYR A 357 -6.06 17.75 0.39
CA TYR A 357 -6.24 17.89 1.82
C TYR A 357 -6.75 19.29 2.11
N THR A 358 -8.03 19.37 2.46
CA THR A 358 -8.64 20.66 2.77
C THR A 358 -8.34 21.03 4.22
N GLY A 359 -7.63 22.14 4.42
CA GLY A 359 -7.65 22.83 5.70
C GLY A 359 -8.84 23.78 5.70
N VAL A 360 -9.81 23.57 6.59
CA VAL A 360 -10.88 24.55 6.74
C VAL A 360 -10.33 25.71 7.55
N GLY A 361 -10.40 26.93 7.00
CA GLY A 361 -10.09 28.15 7.73
C GLY A 361 -11.02 28.34 8.93
N GLU A 362 -11.02 29.53 9.53
CA GLU A 362 -11.89 29.74 10.68
C GLU A 362 -13.37 29.46 10.31
N LEU A 363 -13.96 28.45 10.97
CA LEU A 363 -15.38 28.15 10.82
C LEU A 363 -16.17 29.41 11.18
N PRO A 364 -17.27 29.71 10.47
CA PRO A 364 -18.03 30.90 10.77
C PRO A 364 -18.47 30.89 12.24
N PRO A 365 -18.29 32.00 12.99
CA PRO A 365 -18.51 32.03 14.44
C PRO A 365 -19.98 31.80 14.85
N PHE A 366 -20.89 31.75 13.88
CA PHE A 366 -22.30 31.43 14.08
C PHE A 366 -22.61 29.93 13.93
N LEU A 367 -21.63 29.10 13.57
CA LEU A 367 -21.83 27.65 13.49
C LEU A 367 -21.81 27.05 14.90
N ALA A 368 -22.98 26.69 15.41
CA ALA A 368 -23.10 26.10 16.74
C ALA A 368 -22.53 24.68 16.78
N PRO A 369 -22.03 24.19 17.92
CA PRO A 369 -21.69 22.79 18.07
C PRO A 369 -22.89 21.88 17.77
N GLY A 370 -22.65 20.77 17.09
CA GLY A 370 -23.66 19.79 16.68
C GLY A 370 -23.29 19.02 15.42
N ASP A 371 -24.18 18.11 15.02
CA ASP A 371 -24.05 17.31 13.81
C ASP A 371 -24.66 18.02 12.61
N TYR A 372 -23.95 17.99 11.49
CA TYR A 372 -24.32 18.62 10.24
C TYR A 372 -24.27 17.62 9.09
N SER A 373 -25.17 17.79 8.14
CA SER A 373 -25.11 17.16 6.82
C SER A 373 -24.91 18.24 5.78
N GLY A 374 -24.00 18.01 4.85
CA GLY A 374 -23.65 18.97 3.81
C GLY A 374 -23.15 18.28 2.54
N THR A 375 -22.57 19.08 1.67
CA THR A 375 -22.06 18.65 0.38
C THR A 375 -20.73 19.35 0.13
N ILE A 376 -19.68 18.59 -0.18
CA ILE A 376 -18.45 19.14 -0.75
C ILE A 376 -18.68 19.36 -2.23
N ASN A 377 -18.32 20.54 -2.71
CA ASN A 377 -18.54 20.96 -4.08
C ASN A 377 -17.20 21.40 -4.67
N LEU A 378 -17.04 21.14 -5.96
CA LEU A 378 -15.95 21.63 -6.80
C LEU A 378 -16.56 22.50 -7.91
N GLY A 379 -15.95 23.64 -8.19
CA GLY A 379 -16.42 24.56 -9.23
C GLY A 379 -15.49 25.74 -9.41
N ASP A 380 -15.87 26.67 -10.28
CA ASP A 380 -15.03 27.84 -10.58
C ASP A 380 -15.00 28.89 -9.46
N THR A 381 -16.06 28.97 -8.65
CA THR A 381 -16.20 29.97 -7.59
C THR A 381 -16.92 29.40 -6.36
N VAL A 382 -16.49 29.82 -5.17
CA VAL A 382 -17.09 29.39 -3.89
C VAL A 382 -18.57 29.76 -3.84
N GLY A 383 -19.44 28.76 -3.66
CA GLY A 383 -20.90 28.94 -3.62
C GLY A 383 -21.56 29.14 -4.99
N GLY A 384 -20.82 28.97 -6.09
CA GLY A 384 -21.35 28.97 -7.45
C GLY A 384 -22.01 27.65 -7.85
N THR A 385 -22.29 27.49 -9.15
CA THR A 385 -22.70 26.19 -9.72
C THR A 385 -21.53 25.21 -9.57
N ALA A 386 -21.81 24.06 -8.96
CA ALA A 386 -20.81 23.00 -8.82
C ALA A 386 -20.67 22.21 -10.12
N ASP A 387 -19.44 21.96 -10.53
CA ASP A 387 -19.10 21.01 -11.60
C ASP A 387 -19.25 19.56 -11.11
N ALA A 388 -18.96 19.36 -9.82
CA ALA A 388 -19.14 18.09 -9.13
C ALA A 388 -19.44 18.32 -7.65
N SER A 389 -20.20 17.38 -7.06
CA SER A 389 -20.65 17.46 -5.67
C SER A 389 -20.68 16.07 -5.05
N VAL A 390 -20.32 15.97 -3.76
CA VAL A 390 -20.38 14.73 -2.98
C VAL A 390 -20.97 15.01 -1.59
N PRO A 391 -21.97 14.24 -1.13
CA PRO A 391 -22.55 14.43 0.20
C PRO A 391 -21.56 14.06 1.31
N MET A 392 -21.66 14.73 2.46
CA MET A 392 -20.87 14.41 3.66
C MET A 392 -21.63 14.72 4.95
N SER A 393 -21.18 14.13 6.06
CA SER A 393 -21.62 14.47 7.41
C SER A 393 -20.43 14.84 8.29
N PHE A 394 -20.62 15.79 9.20
CA PHE A 394 -19.57 16.25 10.12
C PHE A 394 -20.14 16.75 11.44
N THR A 395 -19.32 16.74 12.48
CA THR A 395 -19.65 17.21 13.83
C THR A 395 -18.80 18.43 14.17
N VAL A 396 -19.44 19.49 14.65
CA VAL A 396 -18.75 20.65 15.24
C VAL A 396 -18.79 20.51 16.76
N VAL A 397 -17.63 20.58 17.41
CA VAL A 397 -17.52 20.54 18.87
C VAL A 397 -16.99 21.86 19.44
N PRO A 398 -17.37 22.22 20.68
CA PRO A 398 -16.91 23.45 21.34
C PRO A 398 -15.38 23.51 21.46
N LYS A 399 -14.81 24.71 21.37
CA LYS A 399 -13.38 24.94 21.65
C LYS A 399 -13.06 24.56 23.10
N GLY A 400 -12.05 23.71 23.30
CA GLY A 400 -11.59 23.28 24.64
C GLY A 400 -12.12 21.93 25.12
N LEU A 401 -12.90 21.23 24.31
CA LEU A 401 -13.06 19.78 24.39
C LEU A 401 -12.07 19.19 23.38
N GLU A 402 -10.82 19.03 23.78
CA GLU A 402 -9.95 18.07 23.09
C GLU A 402 -10.55 16.67 23.30
N PRO A 403 -10.59 15.80 22.28
CA PRO A 403 -11.00 14.41 22.45
C PRO A 403 -10.16 13.67 23.50
#